data_AF-A0A916B4P5-F1
#
_entry.id   AF-A0A916B4P5-F1
#
_cell.length_a   1.000
_cell.length_b   1.000
_cell.length_c   1.000
_cell.angle_alpha   90.00
_cell.angle_beta   90.00
_cell.angle_gamma   90.00
#
_symmetry.space_group_name_H-M   'P 1'
#
loop_
_entity.id
_entity.type
_entity.pdbx_description
1 polymer ?
#
loop_
_entity_poly.entity_id
_entity_poly.type
_entity_poly.pdbx_seq_one_letter_code
_entity_poly.pdbx_strand_id
1 'polypeptide(L)'
;MKFNISTLSVALVTSIFLGLTVGSVPIPAQDVAAKTYIGSEACAACHEGECETFSQHARKAKSFHSVEIMKKGLTPEEEKGCYKCHTTGYGQPGGFVSL
;
A
#
# COMPACT_ATOMS: atom_id res chain seq x y z
N MET A 1 61.52 15.73 -5.60
CA MET A 1 60.65 14.54 -5.55
C MET A 1 59.77 14.55 -6.81
N LYS A 2 60.02 13.69 -7.79
CA LYS A 2 59.30 13.67 -9.08
C LYS A 2 58.10 12.74 -8.95
N PHE A 3 56.90 13.29 -8.78
CA PHE A 3 55.67 12.51 -8.76
C PHE A 3 55.25 12.17 -10.20
N ASN A 4 55.07 10.88 -10.47
CA ASN A 4 54.75 10.36 -11.80
C ASN A 4 53.22 10.31 -11.97
N ILE A 5 52.71 11.02 -12.98
CA ILE A 5 51.25 11.22 -13.22
C ILE A 5 50.51 9.88 -13.35
N SER A 6 51.18 8.82 -13.81
CA SER A 6 50.62 7.46 -13.90
C SER A 6 50.24 6.86 -12.54
N THR A 7 50.99 7.15 -11.47
CA THR A 7 50.68 6.64 -10.12
C THR A 7 49.48 7.34 -9.47
N LEU A 8 49.16 8.57 -9.90
CA LEU A 8 48.02 9.33 -9.39
C LEU A 8 46.69 8.81 -9.99
N SER A 9 46.73 8.38 -11.25
CA SER A 9 45.56 7.82 -11.95
C SER A 9 45.17 6.43 -11.44
N VAL A 10 46.13 5.57 -11.09
CA VAL A 10 45.83 4.22 -10.57
C VAL A 10 45.17 4.28 -9.19
N ALA A 11 45.67 5.14 -8.29
CA ALA A 11 45.12 5.30 -6.93
C ALA A 11 43.69 5.88 -6.92
N LEU A 12 43.36 6.74 -7.89
CA LEU A 12 42.02 7.33 -8.03
C LEU A 12 41.02 6.28 -8.54
N VAL A 13 41.42 5.43 -9.49
CA VAL A 13 40.55 4.39 -10.07
C VAL A 13 40.30 3.25 -9.07
N THR A 14 41.30 2.86 -8.25
CA THR A 14 41.11 1.84 -7.21
C THR A 14 40.21 2.29 -6.06
N SER A 15 40.19 3.58 -5.75
CA SER A 15 39.34 4.14 -4.69
C SER A 15 37.86 4.19 -5.08
N ILE A 16 37.56 4.34 -6.38
CA ILE A 16 36.19 4.35 -6.91
C ILE A 16 35.58 2.93 -6.90
N PHE A 17 36.37 1.89 -7.16
CA PHE A 17 35.89 0.50 -7.14
C PHE A 17 35.63 -0.04 -5.72
N LEU A 18 36.37 0.42 -4.71
CA LEU A 18 36.19 -0.04 -3.32
C LEU A 18 34.94 0.56 -2.64
N GLY A 19 34.47 1.73 -3.10
CA GLY A 19 33.23 2.33 -2.62
C GLY A 19 31.95 1.66 -3.15
N LEU A 20 32.04 0.95 -4.27
CA LEU A 20 30.87 0.37 -4.95
C LEU A 20 30.45 -1.00 -4.39
N THR A 21 31.30 -1.66 -3.60
CA THR A 21 31.02 -3.01 -3.07
C THR A 21 30.43 -3.03 -1.65
N VAL A 22 30.32 -1.87 -0.98
CA VAL A 22 29.85 -1.78 0.43
C VAL A 22 28.35 -1.46 0.53
N GLY A 23 27.66 -1.24 -0.59
CA GLY A 23 26.26 -0.75 -0.61
C GLY A 23 25.16 -1.81 -0.47
N SER A 24 25.47 -3.09 -0.24
CA SER A 24 24.48 -4.18 -0.29
C SER A 24 24.32 -4.90 1.05
N VAL A 25 24.14 -4.15 2.15
CA VAL A 25 23.66 -4.75 3.40
C VAL A 25 22.17 -5.07 3.23
N PRO A 26 21.74 -6.35 3.25
CA PRO A 26 20.33 -6.68 3.25
C PRO A 26 19.72 -6.19 4.56
N ILE A 27 18.84 -5.20 4.47
CA ILE A 27 18.04 -4.77 5.62
C ILE A 27 17.05 -5.91 5.93
N PRO A 28 17.07 -6.49 7.14
CA PRO A 28 16.08 -7.49 7.50
C PRO A 28 14.69 -6.86 7.39
N ALA A 29 13.78 -7.53 6.70
CA ALA A 29 12.39 -7.11 6.65
C ALA A 29 11.87 -7.05 8.10
N GLN A 30 11.56 -5.84 8.57
CA GLN A 30 10.89 -5.67 9.85
C GLN A 30 9.58 -6.45 9.77
N ASP A 31 9.27 -7.21 10.83
CA ASP A 31 7.99 -7.90 10.99
C ASP A 31 6.91 -6.81 10.99
N VAL A 32 6.33 -6.59 9.81
CA VAL A 32 5.34 -5.54 9.63
C VAL A 32 4.14 -6.03 10.40
N ALA A 33 3.89 -5.43 11.58
CA ALA A 33 2.67 -5.66 12.33
C ALA A 33 1.50 -5.76 11.34
N ALA A 34 0.77 -6.87 11.40
CA ALA A 34 -0.17 -7.25 10.35
C ALA A 34 -1.04 -6.05 9.96
N LYS A 35 -0.87 -5.58 8.71
CA LYS A 35 -1.59 -4.40 8.21
C LYS A 35 -3.09 -4.66 8.32
N THR A 36 -3.80 -3.72 8.92
CA THR A 36 -5.22 -3.82 9.25
C THR A 36 -5.97 -2.74 8.48
N TYR A 37 -7.18 -3.04 8.00
CA TYR A 37 -8.05 -2.05 7.34
C TYR A 37 -8.67 -1.10 8.39
N ILE A 38 -8.90 0.17 8.03
CA ILE A 38 -9.34 1.22 8.99
C ILE A 38 -10.54 2.06 8.52
N GLY A 39 -11.05 1.82 7.30
CA GLY A 39 -12.13 2.63 6.71
C GLY A 39 -11.68 4.04 6.27
N SER A 40 -12.51 4.71 5.47
CA SER A 40 -12.19 6.05 4.92
C SER A 40 -12.30 7.17 5.96
N GLU A 41 -13.05 6.98 7.03
CA GLU A 41 -13.23 7.97 8.10
C GLU A 41 -11.92 8.26 8.83
N ALA A 42 -11.07 7.26 9.01
CA ALA A 42 -9.74 7.43 9.60
C ALA A 42 -8.85 8.38 8.77
N CYS A 43 -9.10 8.49 7.46
CA CYS A 43 -8.38 9.39 6.56
C CYS A 43 -8.88 10.84 6.66
N ALA A 44 -10.13 11.05 7.05
CA ALA A 44 -10.80 12.36 6.98
C ALA A 44 -10.18 13.41 7.91
N ALA A 45 -9.48 12.99 8.97
CA ALA A 45 -8.78 13.90 9.88
C ALA A 45 -7.68 14.73 9.18
N CYS A 46 -7.09 14.21 8.11
CA CYS A 46 -6.04 14.89 7.34
C CYS A 46 -6.42 15.13 5.87
N HIS A 47 -7.38 14.38 5.32
CA HIS A 47 -7.79 14.39 3.92
C HIS A 47 -9.29 14.68 3.76
N GLU A 48 -9.76 15.74 4.41
CA GLU A 48 -11.19 16.09 4.41
C GLU A 48 -11.74 16.29 3.00
N GLY A 49 -11.06 17.09 2.16
CA GLY A 49 -11.51 17.40 0.80
C GLY A 49 -11.57 16.17 -0.11
N GLU A 50 -10.61 15.26 -0.01
CA GLU A 50 -10.62 14.00 -0.75
C GLU A 50 -11.71 13.06 -0.23
N CYS A 51 -11.91 12.98 1.09
CA CYS A 51 -12.99 12.20 1.70
C CYS A 51 -14.37 12.72 1.29
N GLU A 52 -14.56 14.04 1.25
CA GLU A 52 -15.79 14.67 0.79
C GLU A 52 -16.03 14.37 -0.70
N THR A 53 -15.03 14.63 -1.54
CA THR A 53 -15.09 14.37 -2.98
C THR A 53 -15.39 12.90 -3.26
N PHE A 54 -14.72 11.99 -2.56
CA PHE A 54 -14.95 10.55 -2.67
C PHE A 54 -16.39 10.21 -2.30
N SER A 55 -16.87 10.67 -1.15
CA SER A 55 -18.21 10.36 -0.64
C SER A 55 -19.33 10.88 -1.55
N GLN A 56 -19.14 12.06 -2.14
CA GLN A 56 -20.13 12.70 -3.00
C GLN A 56 -20.13 12.12 -4.43
N HIS A 57 -18.96 11.90 -5.01
CA HIS A 57 -18.82 11.68 -6.45
C HIS A 57 -18.34 10.28 -6.84
N ALA A 58 -17.64 9.56 -5.97
CA ALA A 58 -17.13 8.24 -6.32
C ALA A 58 -18.27 7.21 -6.35
N ARG A 59 -18.40 6.47 -7.46
CA ARG A 59 -19.33 5.32 -7.55
C ARG A 59 -19.05 4.27 -6.46
N LYS A 60 -17.78 4.16 -6.04
CA LYS A 60 -17.33 3.21 -5.02
C LYS A 60 -17.77 3.58 -3.61
N ALA A 61 -18.01 4.86 -3.31
CA ALA A 61 -18.53 5.26 -2.00
C ALA A 61 -19.93 4.67 -1.71
N LYS A 62 -20.71 4.39 -2.77
CA LYS A 62 -22.05 3.81 -2.70
C LYS A 62 -22.08 2.33 -3.09
N SER A 63 -20.92 1.67 -3.18
CA SER A 63 -20.80 0.31 -3.73
C SER A 63 -21.54 -0.73 -2.86
N PHE A 64 -21.54 -0.56 -1.54
CA PHE A 64 -22.27 -1.44 -0.61
C PHE A 64 -23.78 -1.29 -0.79
N HIS A 65 -24.29 -0.07 -0.91
CA HIS A 65 -25.71 0.18 -1.14
C HIS A 65 -26.23 -0.50 -2.42
N SER A 66 -25.41 -0.59 -3.46
CA SER A 66 -25.76 -1.37 -4.66
C SER A 66 -25.96 -2.86 -4.36
N VAL A 67 -25.21 -3.44 -3.42
CA VAL A 67 -25.41 -4.83 -2.98
C VAL A 67 -26.75 -4.97 -2.25
N GLU A 68 -27.11 -4.00 -1.39
CA GLU A 68 -28.39 -4.04 -0.67
C GLU A 68 -29.60 -4.03 -1.60
N ILE A 69 -29.52 -3.34 -2.73
CA ILE A 69 -30.56 -3.33 -3.76
C ILE A 69 -30.61 -4.68 -4.49
N MET A 70 -29.46 -5.27 -4.78
CA MET A 70 -29.33 -6.44 -5.64
C MET A 70 -29.44 -7.79 -4.91
N LYS A 71 -29.29 -7.82 -3.58
CA LYS A 71 -29.23 -9.07 -2.80
C LYS A 71 -30.52 -9.87 -2.77
N LYS A 72 -31.65 -9.30 -3.18
CA LYS A 72 -32.96 -9.98 -3.15
C LYS A 72 -32.92 -11.23 -4.04
N GLY A 73 -33.13 -12.39 -3.44
CA GLY A 73 -33.14 -13.68 -4.14
C GLY A 73 -31.77 -14.36 -4.25
N LEU A 74 -30.71 -13.74 -3.71
CA LEU A 74 -29.42 -14.40 -3.53
C LEU A 74 -29.43 -15.26 -2.26
N THR A 75 -28.69 -16.36 -2.32
CA THR A 75 -28.28 -17.09 -1.11
C THR A 75 -27.27 -16.27 -0.30
N PRO A 76 -27.11 -16.54 1.01
CA PRO A 76 -26.10 -15.87 1.83
C PRO A 76 -24.68 -16.00 1.24
N GLU A 77 -24.34 -17.14 0.66
CA GLU A 77 -23.03 -17.41 0.07
C GLU A 77 -22.78 -16.56 -1.20
N GLU A 78 -23.81 -16.39 -2.04
CA GLU A 78 -23.76 -15.52 -3.21
C GLU A 78 -23.64 -14.04 -2.81
N GLU A 79 -24.39 -13.60 -1.78
CA GLU A 79 -24.30 -12.25 -1.25
C GLU A 79 -22.88 -11.95 -0.72
N LYS A 80 -22.28 -12.89 0.02
CA LYS A 80 -20.89 -12.78 0.50
C LYS A 80 -19.88 -12.64 -0.64
N GLY A 81 -20.18 -13.22 -1.80
CA GLY A 81 -19.40 -13.04 -3.02
C GLY A 81 -19.30 -11.57 -3.45
N CYS A 82 -20.38 -10.79 -3.30
CA CYS A 82 -20.41 -9.38 -3.66
C CYS A 82 -19.51 -8.52 -2.76
N TYR A 83 -19.47 -8.83 -1.45
CA TYR A 83 -18.72 -8.03 -0.48
C TYR A 83 -17.21 -8.00 -0.75
N LYS A 84 -16.65 -9.04 -1.38
CA LYS A 84 -15.23 -9.11 -1.77
C LYS A 84 -14.77 -7.93 -2.61
N CYS A 85 -15.67 -7.33 -3.39
CA CYS A 85 -15.36 -6.21 -4.29
C CYS A 85 -16.12 -4.92 -3.94
N HIS A 86 -17.23 -5.02 -3.21
CA HIS A 86 -18.12 -3.88 -2.92
C HIS A 86 -18.00 -3.34 -1.50
N THR A 87 -17.00 -3.81 -0.74
CA THR A 87 -16.70 -3.34 0.61
C THR A 87 -15.18 -3.28 0.83
N THR A 88 -14.76 -2.61 1.89
CA THR A 88 -13.33 -2.48 2.23
C THR A 88 -12.88 -3.68 3.06
N GLY A 89 -12.02 -4.52 2.50
CA GLY A 89 -11.32 -5.57 3.26
C GLY A 89 -12.21 -6.71 3.76
N TYR A 90 -13.25 -7.11 3.03
CA TYR A 90 -14.13 -8.20 3.48
C TYR A 90 -13.38 -9.45 3.92
N GLY A 91 -13.62 -9.89 5.17
CA GLY A 91 -12.97 -11.06 5.77
C GLY A 91 -11.48 -10.88 6.12
N GLN A 92 -10.96 -9.67 6.05
CA GLN A 92 -9.60 -9.32 6.47
C GLN A 92 -9.61 -8.57 7.82
N PRO A 93 -8.50 -8.58 8.59
CA PRO A 93 -8.40 -7.83 9.84
C PRO A 93 -8.77 -6.35 9.67
N GLY A 94 -9.71 -5.86 10.50
CA GLY A 94 -10.21 -4.48 10.47
C GLY A 94 -11.07 -4.12 9.25
N GLY A 95 -11.34 -5.08 8.36
CA GLY A 95 -12.19 -4.85 7.20
C GLY A 95 -13.66 -5.08 7.50
N PHE A 96 -14.47 -4.96 6.46
CA PHE A 96 -15.91 -5.16 6.51
C PHE A 96 -16.25 -6.58 6.97
N VAL A 97 -17.20 -6.67 7.91
CA VAL A 97 -17.86 -7.91 8.33
C VAL A 97 -19.34 -7.79 7.98
N SER A 98 -19.92 -8.85 7.42
CA SER A 98 -21.36 -8.86 7.15
C SER A 98 -22.14 -8.77 8.46
N LEU A 99 -23.18 -7.94 8.48
CA LEU A 99 -24.12 -7.82 9.59
C LEU A 99 -24.91 -9.11 9.82
#